data_AF-A0A537QNU6-F1
#
_entry.id   AF-A0A537QNU6-F1
#
_cell.length_a   1.000
_cell.length_b   1.000
_cell.length_c   1.000
_cell.angle_alpha   90.00
_cell.angle_beta   90.00
_cell.angle_gamma   90.00
#
_symmetry.space_group_name_H-M   'P 1'
#
loop_
_entity.id
_entity.type
_entity.pdbx_description
1 polymer ?
#
loop_
_entity_poly.entity_id
_entity_poly.type
_entity_poly.pdbx_seq_one_letter_code
_entity_poly.pdbx_strand_id
1 'polypeptide(L)'
;MVLGAILLVWWLGAASDGPEPYAAVQHFLGSWIGLLLLFGWSVALFYHLCNGLRHLWWDIGRGLELSSVYGGGWAVLASTAALTIVSWAVGLSHWAH
;
A
#
# COMPACT_ATOMS: atom_id res chain seq x y z
N MET A 1 -6.81 3.72 4.99
CA MET A 1 -5.57 3.43 5.78
C MET A 1 -5.85 2.59 7.00
N VAL A 2 -6.77 3.01 7.88
CA VAL A 2 -7.03 2.36 9.17
C VAL A 2 -7.37 0.86 9.06
N LEU A 3 -8.29 0.46 8.18
CA LEU A 3 -8.69 -0.95 8.06
C LEU A 3 -7.50 -1.88 7.71
N GLY A 4 -6.63 -1.44 6.80
CA GLY A 4 -5.45 -2.24 6.46
C GLY A 4 -4.35 -2.18 7.53
N ALA A 5 -4.28 -1.12 8.33
CA ALA A 5 -3.40 -1.10 9.50
C ALA A 5 -3.84 -2.11 10.57
N ILE A 6 -5.16 -2.28 10.78
CA ILE A 6 -5.70 -3.34 11.65
C ILE A 6 -5.31 -4.73 11.11
N LEU A 7 -5.44 -4.94 9.80
CA LEU A 7 -5.03 -6.18 9.14
C LEU A 7 -3.53 -6.46 9.32
N LEU A 8 -2.67 -5.43 9.18
CA LEU A 8 -1.24 -5.53 9.40
C LEU A 8 -0.90 -5.91 10.85
N VAL A 9 -1.55 -5.27 11.84
CA VAL A 9 -1.38 -5.60 13.26
C VAL A 9 -1.81 -7.03 13.56
N TRP A 10 -2.94 -7.47 13.00
CA TRP A 10 -3.41 -8.85 13.15
C TRP A 10 -2.41 -9.85 12.56
N TRP A 11 -1.89 -9.58 11.36
CA TRP A 11 -0.87 -10.42 10.72
C TRP A 11 0.43 -10.49 11.52
N LEU A 12 0.93 -9.36 12.04
CA LEU A 12 2.13 -9.30 12.88
C LEU A 12 1.93 -10.02 14.23
N GLY A 13 0.78 -9.86 14.86
CA GLY A 13 0.45 -10.55 16.11
C GLY A 13 0.36 -12.07 15.90
N ALA A 14 -0.29 -12.52 14.83
CA ALA A 14 -0.35 -13.93 14.49
C ALA A 14 1.05 -14.51 14.20
N ALA A 15 1.94 -13.72 13.57
CA ALA A 15 3.33 -14.11 13.35
C ALA A 15 4.12 -14.26 14.66
N SER A 16 3.80 -13.51 15.71
CA SER A 16 4.43 -13.65 17.03
C SER A 16 3.87 -14.80 17.87
N ASP A 17 2.60 -15.17 17.69
CA ASP A 17 1.92 -16.17 18.51
C ASP A 17 2.28 -17.61 18.12
N GLY A 18 2.80 -17.82 16.91
CA GLY A 18 3.35 -19.09 16.45
C GLY A 18 2.76 -19.59 15.13
N PRO A 19 3.15 -20.79 14.69
CA PRO A 19 2.87 -21.26 13.33
C PRO A 19 1.38 -21.45 13.00
N GLU A 20 0.57 -21.89 13.98
CA GLU A 20 -0.84 -22.22 13.75
C GLU A 20 -1.72 -20.97 13.60
N PRO A 21 -1.66 -19.96 14.50
CA PRO A 21 -2.31 -18.67 14.29
C PRO A 21 -1.85 -17.98 13.00
N TYR A 22 -0.55 -18.02 12.71
CA TYR A 22 0.00 -17.44 11.50
C TYR A 22 -0.57 -18.08 10.23
N ALA A 23 -0.64 -19.42 10.17
CA ALA A 23 -1.20 -20.13 9.04
C ALA A 23 -2.68 -19.78 8.79
N ALA A 24 -3.47 -19.60 9.87
CA ALA A 24 -4.87 -19.18 9.74
C ALA A 24 -5.01 -17.79 9.09
N VAL A 25 -4.17 -16.83 9.49
CA VAL A 25 -4.17 -15.49 8.86
C VAL A 25 -3.69 -15.55 7.41
N GLN A 26 -2.65 -16.34 7.12
CA GLN A 26 -2.16 -16.52 5.75
C GLN A 26 -3.23 -17.13 4.84
N HIS A 27 -4.00 -18.11 5.33
CA HIS A 27 -5.11 -18.68 4.58
C HIS A 27 -6.21 -17.64 4.31
N PHE A 28 -6.55 -16.80 5.28
CA PHE A 28 -7.49 -15.71 5.08
C PHE A 28 -6.99 -14.69 4.05
N LEU A 29 -5.73 -14.24 4.18
CA LEU A 29 -5.12 -13.27 3.26
C LEU A 29 -5.00 -13.81 1.83
N GLY A 30 -4.78 -15.12 1.67
CA GLY A 30 -4.75 -15.81 0.39
C GLY A 30 -6.13 -16.05 -0.25
N SER A 31 -7.22 -15.82 0.49
CA SER A 31 -8.58 -15.88 -0.08
C SER A 31 -8.83 -14.70 -1.02
N TRP A 32 -9.84 -14.83 -1.89
CA TRP A 32 -10.20 -13.74 -2.81
C TRP A 32 -10.59 -12.44 -2.08
N ILE A 33 -11.20 -12.55 -0.89
CA ILE A 33 -11.54 -11.39 -0.04
C ILE A 33 -10.26 -10.78 0.54
N GLY A 34 -9.36 -11.62 1.06
CA GLY A 34 -8.08 -11.18 1.60
C GLY A 34 -7.25 -10.42 0.57
N LEU A 35 -7.14 -10.96 -0.65
CA LEU A 35 -6.47 -10.32 -1.77
C LEU A 35 -7.13 -8.98 -2.16
N LEU A 36 -8.46 -8.91 -2.18
CA LEU A 36 -9.17 -7.65 -2.45
C LEU A 36 -8.87 -6.57 -1.39
N LEU A 37 -8.87 -6.96 -0.11
CA LEU A 37 -8.52 -6.07 1.00
C LEU A 37 -7.06 -5.61 0.93
N LEU A 38 -6.13 -6.53 0.66
CA LEU A 38 -4.71 -6.22 0.46
C LEU A 38 -4.51 -5.28 -0.72
N PHE A 39 -5.21 -5.50 -1.84
CA PHE A 39 -5.10 -4.66 -3.04
C PHE A 39 -5.57 -3.25 -2.73
N GLY A 40 -6.81 -3.11 -2.22
CA GLY A 40 -7.38 -1.82 -1.89
C GLY A 40 -6.54 -1.07 -0.85
N TRP A 41 -5.99 -1.78 0.14
CA TRP A 41 -5.09 -1.17 1.11
C TRP A 41 -3.77 -0.72 0.49
N SER A 42 -3.13 -1.53 -0.36
CA SER A 42 -1.86 -1.19 -1.02
C SER A 42 -1.98 0.08 -1.89
N VAL A 43 -3.05 0.20 -2.69
CA VAL A 43 -3.34 1.40 -3.50
C VAL A 43 -3.46 2.62 -2.61
N ALA A 44 -4.28 2.52 -1.56
CA ALA A 44 -4.51 3.65 -0.69
C ALA A 44 -3.24 4.01 0.13
N LEU A 45 -2.36 3.05 0.42
CA LEU A 45 -1.11 3.24 1.16
C LEU A 45 -0.11 4.02 0.30
N PHE A 46 0.09 3.57 -0.94
CA PHE A 46 0.99 4.25 -1.86
C PHE A 46 0.47 5.63 -2.25
N TYR A 47 -0.84 5.80 -2.41
CA TYR A 47 -1.43 7.12 -2.61
C TYR A 47 -1.16 8.05 -1.44
N HIS A 48 -1.42 7.59 -0.21
CA HIS A 48 -1.19 8.37 0.99
C HIS A 48 0.29 8.76 1.14
N LEU A 49 1.21 7.81 0.91
CA LEU A 49 2.65 8.05 0.93
C LEU A 49 3.08 9.09 -0.12
N CYS A 50 2.72 8.88 -1.39
CA CYS A 50 3.12 9.77 -2.48
C CYS A 50 2.52 11.17 -2.30
N ASN A 51 1.27 11.25 -1.85
CA ASN A 51 0.64 12.52 -1.54
C ASN A 51 1.31 13.21 -0.34
N GLY A 52 1.71 12.46 0.69
CA GLY A 52 2.51 12.95 1.81
C GLY A 52 3.84 13.54 1.35
N LEU A 53 4.57 12.87 0.45
CA LEU A 53 5.80 13.41 -0.14
C LEU A 53 5.55 14.72 -0.91
N ARG A 54 4.44 14.82 -1.65
CA ARG A 54 4.05 16.06 -2.32
C ARG A 54 3.80 17.19 -1.32
N HIS A 55 3.15 16.90 -0.20
CA HIS A 55 2.95 17.89 0.86
C HIS A 55 4.27 18.34 1.49
N LEU A 56 5.18 17.41 1.80
CA LEU A 56 6.51 17.76 2.30
C LEU A 56 7.29 18.63 1.30
N TRP A 57 7.09 18.41 -0.01
CA TRP A 57 7.67 19.25 -1.07
C TRP A 57 7.08 20.67 -1.06
N TRP A 58 5.79 20.80 -0.79
CA TRP A 58 5.13 22.10 -0.60
C TRP A 58 5.59 22.81 0.68
N ASP A 59 5.82 22.06 1.77
CA ASP A 59 6.24 22.61 3.06
C ASP A 59 7.62 23.28 3.00
N ILE A 60 8.50 22.85 2.09
CA ILE A 60 9.78 23.51 1.81
C ILE A 60 9.68 24.67 0.80
N GLY A 61 8.46 25.12 0.49
CA GLY A 61 8.19 26.26 -0.40
C GLY A 61 8.30 25.95 -1.89
N ARG A 62 8.33 24.67 -2.30
CA ARG A 62 8.49 24.28 -3.72
C ARG A 62 7.17 23.82 -4.32
N GLY A 63 7.00 24.03 -5.63
CA GLY A 63 5.88 23.46 -6.39
C GLY A 63 4.49 24.04 -6.05
N LEU A 64 4.46 25.30 -5.60
CA LEU A 64 3.24 26.04 -5.22
C LEU A 64 2.55 26.72 -6.41
N GLU A 65 3.24 26.84 -7.55
CA GLU A 65 2.64 27.32 -8.80
C GLU A 65 1.54 26.37 -9.28
N LEU A 66 0.46 26.91 -9.85
CA LEU A 66 -0.71 26.13 -10.23
C LEU A 66 -0.37 24.98 -11.20
N SER A 67 0.52 25.24 -12.16
CA SER A 67 1.02 24.22 -13.09
C SER A 67 1.77 23.08 -12.38
N SER A 68 2.56 23.42 -11.35
CA SER A 68 3.29 22.44 -10.52
C SER A 68 2.36 21.64 -9.63
N VAL A 69 1.27 22.24 -9.12
CA VAL A 69 0.26 21.55 -8.32
C VAL A 69 -0.45 20.47 -9.14
N TYR A 70 -0.88 20.79 -10.37
CA TYR A 70 -1.49 19.81 -11.27
C TYR A 70 -0.49 18.73 -11.70
N GLY A 71 0.74 19.11 -12.05
CA GLY A 71 1.81 18.16 -12.38
C GLY A 71 2.11 17.20 -11.22
N GLY A 72 2.18 17.73 -9.99
CA GLY A 72 2.35 16.94 -8.77
C GLY A 72 1.19 15.98 -8.52
N GLY A 73 -0.05 16.38 -8.81
CA GLY A 73 -1.21 15.49 -8.75
C GLY A 73 -1.08 14.27 -9.67
N TRP A 74 -0.72 14.51 -10.94
CA TRP A 74 -0.47 13.43 -11.89
C TRP A 74 0.72 12.55 -11.50
N ALA A 75 1.79 13.15 -10.96
CA ALA A 75 2.95 12.41 -10.46
C ALA A 75 2.58 11.47 -9.30
N VAL A 76 1.73 11.93 -8.37
CA VAL A 76 1.21 11.09 -7.26
C VAL A 76 0.41 9.91 -7.80
N LEU A 77 -0.50 10.13 -8.76
CA LEU A 77 -1.30 9.06 -9.36
C LEU A 77 -0.43 8.05 -10.12
N ALA A 78 0.49 8.52 -10.96
CA ALA A 78 1.40 7.66 -11.72
C ALA A 78 2.29 6.82 -10.80
N SER A 79 2.86 7.44 -9.75
CA SER A 79 3.70 6.73 -8.77
C SER A 79 2.91 5.71 -7.96
N THR A 80 1.67 6.05 -7.57
CA THR A 80 0.76 5.12 -6.87
C THR A 80 0.47 3.89 -7.72
N ALA A 81 0.12 4.09 -8.99
CA ALA A 81 -0.15 2.99 -9.92
C ALA A 81 1.10 2.13 -10.13
N ALA A 82 2.26 2.76 -10.39
CA ALA A 82 3.52 2.05 -10.60
C ALA A 82 3.92 1.21 -9.38
N LEU A 83 3.90 1.79 -8.17
CA LEU A 83 4.22 1.07 -6.93
C LEU A 83 3.27 -0.10 -6.68
N THR A 84 1.97 0.11 -6.89
CA THR A 84 0.97 -0.96 -6.73
C THR A 84 1.25 -2.11 -7.71
N ILE A 85 1.45 -1.79 -8.99
CA ILE A 85 1.70 -2.80 -10.02
C ILE A 85 2.98 -3.58 -9.72
N VAL A 86 4.06 -2.89 -9.37
CA VAL A 86 5.35 -3.54 -9.06
C VAL A 86 5.22 -4.45 -7.83
N SER A 87 4.61 -3.97 -6.75
CA SER A 87 4.41 -4.77 -5.54
C SER A 87 3.59 -6.03 -5.81
N TRP A 88 2.54 -5.93 -6.62
CA TRP A 88 1.70 -7.07 -6.98
C TRP A 88 2.39 -8.02 -7.96
N ALA A 89 3.12 -7.51 -8.95
CA ALA A 89 3.89 -8.33 -9.87
C ALA A 89 4.94 -9.17 -9.13
N VAL A 90 5.67 -8.55 -8.19
CA VAL A 90 6.64 -9.22 -7.33
C VAL A 90 5.94 -10.19 -6.36
N GLY A 91 4.83 -9.79 -5.74
CA GLY A 91 4.08 -10.65 -4.83
C GLY A 91 3.58 -11.92 -5.53
N LEU A 92 3.00 -11.79 -6.72
CA LEU A 92 2.49 -12.91 -7.50
C LEU A 92 3.61 -13.80 -8.06
N SER A 93 4.76 -13.23 -8.43
CA SER A 93 5.89 -14.03 -8.93
C SER A 93 6.52 -14.90 -7.84
N HIS A 94 6.50 -14.47 -6.58
CA HIS A 94 6.99 -15.26 -5.45
C HIS A 94 5.92 -16.17 -4.83
N TRP A 95 4.64 -15.94 -5.11
CA TRP A 95 3.55 -16.76 -4.57
C TRP A 95 3.38 -18.12 -5.29
N ALA A 96 3.82 -18.21 -6.54
CA ALA A 96 3.68 -19.42 -7.36
C ALA A 96 4.85 -20.41 -7.24
N HIS A 97 5.80 -20.17 -6.33
CA HIS A 97 6.96 -21.00 -6.04
C HIS A 97 6.94 -21.48 -4.59
#